data_AF-A0A938S7G3-F1
#
_entry.id   AF-A0A938S7G3-F1
#
_cell.length_a   1.000
_cell.length_b   1.000
_cell.length_c   1.000
_cell.angle_alpha   90.00
_cell.angle_beta   90.00
_cell.angle_gamma   90.00
#
_symmetry.space_group_name_H-M   'P 1'
#
loop_
_entity.id
_entity.type
_entity.pdbx_description
1 polymer ?
#
loop_
_entity_poly.entity_id
_entity_poly.type
_entity_poly.pdbx_seq_one_letter_code
_entity_poly.pdbx_strand_id
1 'polypeptide(L)'
;MGKSRPRYTAKLKFQVVLEALTGEKTPGQIARAYGVHPNSVGIWKKHVLEHGAELFERDERAGHVEKRIAELEQLLGRKEVEIALLKNFLGQSR
;
A
#
# COMPACT_ATOMS: atom_id res chain seq x y z
N MET A 1 14.82 1.20 -27.46
CA MET A 1 14.86 1.77 -26.09
C MET A 1 13.43 2.04 -25.64
N GLY A 2 12.88 1.22 -24.74
CA GLY A 2 11.47 1.35 -24.31
C GLY A 2 11.25 2.64 -23.51
N LYS A 3 10.33 3.49 -23.98
CA LYS A 3 9.98 4.76 -23.32
C LYS A 3 9.47 4.46 -21.90
N SER A 4 10.19 4.94 -20.88
CA SER A 4 9.80 4.77 -19.48
C SER A 4 8.38 5.31 -19.27
N ARG A 5 7.50 4.49 -18.68
CA ARG A 5 6.13 4.89 -18.40
C ARG A 5 6.13 5.98 -17.32
N PRO A 6 5.40 7.10 -17.52
CA PRO A 6 5.30 8.14 -16.50
C PRO A 6 4.75 7.58 -15.18
N ARG A 7 5.38 7.93 -14.05
CA ARG A 7 4.93 7.49 -12.72
C ARG A 7 3.92 8.50 -12.17
N TYR A 8 2.63 8.18 -12.27
CA TYR A 8 1.54 9.01 -11.75
C TYR A 8 1.36 8.83 -10.23
N THR A 9 1.14 9.93 -9.52
CA THR A 9 0.88 9.91 -8.07
C THR A 9 -0.49 9.31 -7.75
N ALA A 10 -0.66 8.75 -6.55
CA ALA A 10 -1.95 8.21 -6.10
C ALA A 10 -3.05 9.28 -6.13
N LYS A 11 -2.73 10.51 -5.70
CA LYS A 11 -3.64 11.66 -5.74
C LYS A 11 -4.14 11.96 -7.15
N LEU A 12 -3.23 12.00 -8.14
CA LEU A 12 -3.59 12.26 -9.53
C LEU A 12 -4.51 11.16 -10.09
N LYS A 13 -4.18 9.88 -9.83
CA LYS A 13 -5.02 8.75 -10.25
C LYS A 13 -6.43 8.87 -9.67
N PHE A 14 -6.53 9.21 -8.38
CA PHE A 14 -7.82 9.36 -7.71
C PHE A 14 -8.67 10.49 -8.29
N GLN A 15 -8.06 11.66 -8.55
CA GLN A 15 -8.76 12.79 -9.18
C GLN A 15 -9.28 12.45 -10.59
N VAL A 16 -8.44 11.80 -11.40
CA VAL A 16 -8.82 11.33 -12.74
C VAL A 16 -9.97 10.33 -12.68
N VAL A 17 -9.96 9.41 -11.71
CA VAL A 17 -11.05 8.44 -11.53
C VAL A 17 -12.33 9.12 -11.08
N LEU A 18 -12.26 10.06 -10.13
CA LEU A 18 -13.44 10.79 -9.66
C LEU A 18 -14.13 11.49 -10.82
N GLU A 19 -13.36 12.20 -11.65
CA GLU A 19 -13.89 12.86 -12.84
C GLU A 19 -14.45 11.85 -13.86
N ALA A 20 -13.80 10.71 -14.05
CA ALA A 20 -14.29 9.64 -14.91
C ALA A 20 -15.56 8.93 -14.38
N LEU A 21 -15.83 9.02 -13.08
CA LEU A 21 -17.05 8.51 -12.44
C LEU A 21 -18.23 9.48 -12.59
N THR A 22 -17.98 10.80 -12.66
CA THR A 22 -19.06 11.79 -12.94
C THR A 22 -19.73 11.56 -14.29
N GLY A 23 -19.00 11.04 -15.28
CA GLY A 23 -19.50 10.79 -16.63
C GLY A 23 -19.64 12.04 -17.51
N GLU A 24 -19.35 13.23 -16.99
CA GLU A 24 -19.49 14.51 -17.72
C GLU A 24 -18.48 14.67 -18.87
N LYS A 25 -17.31 14.03 -18.74
CA LYS A 25 -16.23 14.09 -19.73
C LYS A 25 -15.85 12.71 -20.22
N THR A 26 -15.56 12.62 -21.51
CA THR A 26 -15.01 11.42 -22.11
C THR A 26 -13.61 11.11 -21.58
N PRO A 27 -13.15 9.84 -21.60
CA PRO A 27 -11.79 9.48 -21.19
C PRO A 27 -10.69 10.28 -21.92
N GLY A 28 -10.91 10.64 -23.19
CA GLY A 28 -9.99 11.46 -23.96
C GLY A 28 -9.92 12.91 -23.49
N GLN A 29 -11.04 13.50 -23.07
CA GLN A 29 -11.06 14.85 -22.50
C GLN A 29 -10.38 14.90 -21.13
N ILE A 30 -10.64 13.90 -20.27
CA ILE A 30 -10.00 13.77 -18.97
C ILE A 30 -8.49 13.56 -19.14
N ALA A 31 -8.09 12.69 -20.06
CA ALA A 31 -6.69 12.44 -20.38
C ALA A 31 -5.93 13.72 -20.76
N ARG A 32 -6.54 14.57 -21.61
CA ARG A 32 -5.97 15.86 -21.98
C ARG A 32 -5.90 16.83 -20.79
N ALA A 33 -6.95 16.91 -19.99
CA ALA A 33 -7.00 17.83 -18.84
C ALA A 33 -5.92 17.53 -17.79
N TYR A 34 -5.64 16.24 -17.54
CA TYR A 34 -4.68 15.81 -16.51
C TYR A 34 -3.31 15.40 -17.05
N GLY A 35 -3.08 15.50 -18.37
CA GLY A 35 -1.81 15.09 -19.00
C GLY A 35 -1.52 13.59 -18.85
N VAL A 36 -2.55 12.74 -18.88
CA VAL A 36 -2.43 11.28 -18.75
C VAL A 36 -2.81 10.58 -20.07
N HIS A 37 -2.45 9.30 -20.22
CA HIS A 37 -2.85 8.54 -21.40
C HIS A 37 -4.35 8.13 -21.31
N PRO A 38 -5.15 8.22 -22.39
CA PRO A 38 -6.58 7.84 -22.37
C PRO A 38 -6.88 6.45 -21.80
N ASN A 39 -6.08 5.45 -22.18
CA ASN A 39 -6.21 4.09 -21.62
C ASN A 39 -6.01 4.04 -20.09
N SER A 40 -5.18 4.93 -19.52
CA SER A 40 -4.95 4.97 -18.08
C SER A 40 -6.21 5.36 -17.31
N VAL A 41 -7.05 6.24 -17.87
CA VAL A 41 -8.33 6.64 -17.26
C VAL A 41 -9.25 5.43 -17.07
N GLY A 42 -9.39 4.60 -18.11
CA GLY A 42 -10.21 3.38 -18.05
C GLY A 42 -9.65 2.34 -17.08
N ILE A 43 -8.33 2.11 -17.11
CA ILE A 43 -7.65 1.17 -16.21
C ILE A 43 -7.85 1.56 -14.74
N TRP A 44 -7.67 2.84 -14.41
CA TRP A 44 -7.81 3.29 -13.03
C TRP A 44 -9.26 3.29 -12.57
N LYS A 45 -10.19 3.68 -13.44
CA LYS A 45 -11.64 3.60 -13.14
C LYS A 45 -12.04 2.17 -12.80
N LYS A 46 -11.64 1.20 -13.63
CA LYS A 46 -11.89 -0.22 -13.39
C LYS A 46 -11.28 -0.68 -12.05
N HIS A 47 -10.01 -0.35 -11.81
CA HIS A 47 -9.34 -0.73 -10.57
C HIS A 47 -10.05 -0.23 -9.32
N VAL A 48 -10.52 1.03 -9.32
CA VAL A 48 -11.26 1.61 -8.19
C VAL A 48 -12.65 0.98 -8.03
N LEU A 49 -13.33 0.64 -9.13
CA LEU A 49 -14.61 -0.07 -9.03
C LEU A 49 -14.47 -1.48 -8.46
N GLU A 50 -13.37 -2.17 -8.78
CA GLU A 50 -13.10 -3.54 -8.29
C GLU A 50 -12.63 -3.58 -6.83
N HIS A 51 -11.71 -2.68 -6.44
CA HIS A 51 -11.04 -2.73 -5.13
C HIS A 51 -11.45 -1.58 -4.20
N GLY A 52 -12.38 -0.72 -4.63
CA GLY A 52 -12.75 0.49 -3.88
C GLY A 52 -13.42 0.18 -2.53
N ALA A 53 -14.15 -0.93 -2.43
CA ALA A 53 -14.79 -1.37 -1.19
C ALA A 53 -13.75 -1.66 -0.09
N GLU A 54 -12.59 -2.21 -0.45
CA GLU A 54 -11.50 -2.53 0.49
C GLU A 54 -10.95 -1.29 1.21
N LEU A 55 -11.12 -0.09 0.63
CA LEU A 55 -10.73 1.16 1.28
C LEU A 55 -11.54 1.43 2.56
N PHE A 56 -12.79 0.93 2.62
CA PHE A 56 -13.68 1.07 3.77
C PHE A 56 -13.51 -0.08 4.79
N GLU A 57 -12.84 -1.18 4.41
CA GLU A 57 -12.50 -2.29 5.30
C GLU A 57 -11.16 -2.09 6.05
N ARG A 58 -10.41 -1.03 5.69
CA ARG A 58 -8.99 -0.90 6.03
C ARG A 58 -8.71 -0.57 7.50
N ASP A 59 -9.72 -0.23 8.28
CA ASP A 59 -9.57 0.16 9.69
C ASP A 59 -9.20 -1.04 10.60
N GLU A 60 -9.76 -2.22 10.34
CA GLU A 60 -9.50 -3.40 11.19
C GLU A 60 -8.13 -4.05 10.91
N ARG A 61 -7.68 -4.04 9.64
CA ARG A 61 -6.41 -4.67 9.25
C ARG A 61 -5.20 -3.88 9.72
N ALA A 62 -5.24 -2.54 9.71
CA ALA A 62 -4.12 -1.72 10.15
C ALA A 62 -3.83 -1.94 11.64
N GLY A 63 -4.86 -1.87 12.50
CA GLY A 63 -4.72 -2.15 13.93
C GLY A 63 -4.27 -3.59 14.22
N HIS A 64 -4.74 -4.58 13.45
CA HIS A 64 -4.28 -5.96 13.60
C HIS A 64 -2.79 -6.13 13.23
N VAL A 65 -2.32 -5.47 12.18
CA VAL A 65 -0.92 -5.50 11.76
C VAL A 65 -0.03 -4.83 12.81
N GLU A 66 -0.40 -3.65 13.30
CA GLU A 66 0.36 -2.96 14.36
C GLU A 66 0.43 -3.77 15.65
N LYS A 67 -0.70 -4.36 16.07
CA LYS A 67 -0.74 -5.26 17.23
C LYS A 67 0.17 -6.47 17.03
N ARG A 68 0.14 -7.07 15.84
CA ARG A 68 0.99 -8.22 15.52
C ARG A 68 2.48 -7.87 15.50
N ILE A 69 2.83 -6.68 15.01
CA ILE A 69 4.21 -6.18 15.06
C ILE A 69 4.66 -6.04 16.52
N ALA A 70 3.85 -5.39 17.37
CA ALA A 70 4.17 -5.23 18.79
C ALA A 70 4.35 -6.58 19.52
N GLU A 71 3.49 -7.57 19.25
CA GLU A 71 3.62 -8.93 19.79
C GLU A 71 4.94 -9.60 19.38
N LEU A 72 5.32 -9.47 18.10
CA LEU A 72 6.54 -10.05 17.56
C LEU A 72 7.79 -9.37 18.13
N GLU A 73 7.78 -8.05 18.28
CA GLU A 73 8.87 -7.29 18.90
C GLU A 73 9.08 -7.70 20.36
N GLN A 74 8.00 -7.87 21.13
CA GLN A 74 8.10 -8.36 22.51
C GLN A 74 8.66 -9.79 22.59
N LEU A 75 8.25 -10.66 21.67
CA LEU A 75 8.73 -12.04 21.63
C LEU A 75 10.22 -12.09 21.25
N LEU A 76 10.64 -11.27 20.28
CA LEU A 76 12.05 -11.13 19.90
C LEU A 76 12.89 -10.66 21.09
N GLY A 77 12.45 -9.62 21.81
CA GLY A 77 13.15 -9.14 23.01
C GLY A 77 13.31 -10.21 24.10
N ARG A 78 12.26 -11.00 24.35
CA ARG A 78 12.33 -12.15 25.28
C ARG A 78 13.35 -13.19 24.82
N LYS A 79 13.37 -13.52 23.53
CA LYS A 79 14.31 -14.49 22.97
C LYS A 79 15.75 -14.00 23.00
N GLU A 80 16.00 -12.72 22.76
CA GLU A 80 17.34 -12.12 22.93
C GLU A 80 17.85 -12.23 24.37
N VAL A 81 16.99 -11.97 25.36
CA VAL A 81 17.34 -12.15 26.78
C VAL A 81 17.63 -13.61 27.11
N GLU A 82 16.78 -14.55 26.68
CA GLU A 82 17.02 -15.99 26.86
C GLU A 82 18.37 -16.42 26.25
N ILE A 83 18.66 -15.97 25.03
CA ILE A 83 19.91 -16.27 24.33
C ILE A 83 21.11 -15.67 25.08
N ALA A 84 21.01 -14.43 25.55
CA ALA A 84 22.08 -13.78 26.31
C ALA A 84 22.37 -14.52 27.61
N LEU A 85 21.34 -14.95 28.33
CA LEU A 85 21.47 -15.75 29.55
C LEU A 85 22.14 -17.10 29.25
N LEU A 86 21.66 -17.83 28.24
CA LEU A 86 22.25 -19.12 27.85
C LEU A 86 23.72 -18.99 27.46
N LYS A 87 24.08 -17.94 26.70
CA LYS A 87 25.47 -17.64 26.35
C LYS A 87 26.31 -17.35 27.59
N ASN A 88 25.79 -16.60 28.55
CA ASN A 88 26.49 -16.33 29.81
C ASN A 88 26.71 -17.61 30.63
N PHE A 89 25.68 -18.45 30.80
CA PHE A 89 25.80 -19.72 31.52
C PHE A 89 26.81 -20.67 30.86
N LEU A 90 26.71 -20.88 29.54
CA LEU A 90 27.62 -21.76 28.82
C LEU A 90 29.06 -21.21 28.75
N GLY A 91 29.22 -19.89 28.74
CA GLY A 91 30.54 -19.23 28.81
C GLY A 91 31.18 -19.28 30.19
N GLN A 92 30.39 -19.40 31.26
CA GLN A 92 30.87 -19.52 32.65
C GLN A 92 31.21 -20.97 33.05
N SER A 93 30.87 -21.98 32.24
CA SER A 93 31.23 -23.39 32.48
C SER A 93 32.59 -23.81 31.86
N ARG A 94 33.53 -22.88 31.69
CA ARG A 94 34.92 -23.17 31.32
C ARG A 94 35.90 -22.60 32.33
#